data_AF-A0A9D8A0Y3-F1
#
_entry.id   AF-A0A9D8A0Y3-F1
#
_cell.length_a   1.000
_cell.length_b   1.000
_cell.length_c   1.000
_cell.angle_alpha   90.00
_cell.angle_beta   90.00
_cell.angle_gamma   90.00
#
_symmetry.space_group_name_H-M   'P 1'
#
loop_
_entity.id
_entity.type
_entity.pdbx_description
1 polymer ?
#
loop_
_entity_poly.entity_id
_entity_poly.type
_entity_poly.pdbx_seq_one_letter_code
_entity_poly.pdbx_strand_id
1 'polypeptide(L)'
;MKCPQCQFDNPEQMKFCGECGAKVEKICSKCNFVNPPQFKFCGECGHDLTLPSEPALKDLSFDEKLEKIQRYLPEGIAEKILSQRDKIEGEHKQVTVMFCDMEGFTPFANRFGAEETYAIMDQVYEILIHKVRDYEGTVNEMTGDGIMALFGAPIALEDAPQRAIRSAYAIHREMIRFGEKIKQEKEDAPAIKMRIGIHTGPVVSGAVKMS
;
A
#
# COMPACT_ATOMS: atom_id res chain seq x y z
N MET A 1 1.24 -43.61 -4.98
CA MET A 1 1.33 -42.76 -6.19
C MET A 1 2.78 -42.60 -6.62
N LYS A 2 3.09 -42.87 -7.90
CA LYS A 2 4.48 -42.83 -8.38
C LYS A 2 4.96 -41.39 -8.59
N CYS A 3 6.15 -41.09 -8.08
CA CYS A 3 6.81 -39.81 -8.33
C CYS A 3 7.14 -39.66 -9.82
N PRO A 4 6.80 -38.53 -10.46
CA PRO A 4 7.13 -38.31 -11.87
C PRO A 4 8.63 -38.13 -12.15
N GLN A 5 9.43 -37.84 -11.11
CA GLN A 5 10.86 -37.57 -11.24
C GLN A 5 11.74 -38.81 -10.93
N CYS A 6 11.46 -39.54 -9.85
CA CYS A 6 12.27 -40.71 -9.44
C CYS A 6 11.50 -42.04 -9.45
N GLN A 7 10.22 -42.03 -9.81
CA GLN A 7 9.32 -43.21 -9.82
C GLN A 7 9.07 -43.90 -8.48
N PHE A 8 9.59 -43.36 -7.37
CA PHE A 8 9.30 -43.86 -6.02
C PHE A 8 7.78 -43.86 -5.74
N ASP A 9 7.28 -44.91 -5.09
CA ASP A 9 5.87 -45.05 -4.76
C ASP A 9 5.56 -44.39 -3.42
N ASN A 10 4.88 -43.25 -3.47
CA ASN A 10 4.54 -42.46 -2.29
C ASN A 10 3.14 -42.83 -1.77
N PRO A 11 2.90 -42.81 -0.45
CA PRO A 11 1.54 -42.92 0.09
C PRO A 11 0.58 -41.89 -0.51
N GLU A 12 -0.70 -42.25 -0.63
CA GLU A 12 -1.75 -41.30 -1.02
C GLU A 12 -1.82 -40.17 0.05
N GLN A 13 -1.96 -38.90 -0.37
CA GLN A 13 -1.92 -37.65 0.45
C GLN A 13 -0.55 -36.99 0.68
N MET A 14 0.55 -37.53 0.14
CA MET A 14 1.86 -36.85 0.19
C MET A 14 1.90 -35.70 -0.83
N LYS A 15 2.29 -34.50 -0.41
CA LYS A 15 2.48 -33.32 -1.30
C LYS A 15 3.82 -33.34 -2.06
N PHE A 16 4.81 -34.00 -1.46
CA PHE A 16 6.17 -34.11 -1.98
C PHE A 16 6.63 -35.57 -1.90
N CYS A 17 7.52 -35.97 -2.80
CA CYS A 17 8.09 -37.29 -2.80
C CYS A 17 9.01 -37.47 -1.58
N GLY A 18 8.81 -38.55 -0.82
CA GLY A 18 9.62 -38.88 0.35
C GLY A 18 11.08 -39.23 0.05
N GLU A 19 11.41 -39.54 -1.21
CA GLU A 19 12.76 -39.94 -1.63
C GLU A 19 13.55 -38.77 -2.25
N CYS A 20 12.94 -38.02 -3.17
CA CYS A 20 13.65 -36.98 -3.95
C CYS A 20 13.15 -35.55 -3.72
N GLY A 21 12.10 -35.35 -2.91
CA GLY A 21 11.52 -34.04 -2.62
C GLY A 21 10.70 -33.42 -3.76
N ALA A 22 10.56 -34.09 -4.91
CA ALA A 22 9.76 -33.59 -6.03
C ALA A 22 8.28 -33.43 -5.66
N LYS A 23 7.63 -32.36 -6.12
CA LYS A 23 6.21 -32.15 -5.86
C LYS A 23 5.37 -33.20 -6.60
N VAL A 24 4.57 -33.96 -5.87
CA VAL A 24 3.75 -35.04 -6.44
C VAL A 24 2.28 -34.64 -6.58
N GLU A 25 1.85 -33.48 -6.07
CA GLU A 25 0.50 -32.94 -6.25
C GLU A 25 0.54 -31.49 -6.78
N LYS A 26 -0.41 -31.11 -7.64
CA LYS A 26 -0.60 -29.72 -8.09
C LYS A 26 -1.80 -29.10 -7.39
N ILE A 27 -1.63 -27.95 -6.77
CA ILE A 27 -2.74 -27.19 -6.17
C ILE A 27 -3.20 -26.17 -7.20
N CYS A 28 -4.50 -26.11 -7.47
CA CYS A 28 -5.08 -25.11 -8.35
C CYS A 28 -4.97 -23.72 -7.73
N SER A 29 -4.33 -22.76 -8.41
CA SER A 29 -4.20 -21.36 -7.98
C SER A 29 -5.54 -20.62 -7.86
N LYS A 30 -6.58 -21.09 -8.57
CA LYS A 30 -7.90 -20.44 -8.63
C LYS A 30 -8.88 -20.92 -7.56
N CYS A 31 -8.88 -22.21 -7.24
CA CYS A 31 -9.87 -22.81 -6.31
C CYS A 31 -9.24 -23.65 -5.19
N ASN A 32 -7.91 -23.73 -5.11
CA ASN A 32 -7.16 -24.53 -4.14
C ASN A 32 -7.40 -26.05 -4.17
N PHE A 33 -8.10 -26.57 -5.19
CA PHE A 33 -8.27 -28.01 -5.37
C PHE A 33 -6.94 -28.74 -5.60
N VAL A 34 -6.78 -29.89 -4.95
CA VAL A 34 -5.61 -30.77 -5.10
C VAL A 34 -5.80 -31.64 -6.33
N ASN A 35 -4.92 -31.49 -7.31
CA ASN A 35 -4.95 -32.20 -8.57
C ASN A 35 -3.75 -33.15 -8.68
N PRO A 36 -3.93 -34.34 -9.27
CA PRO A 36 -2.83 -35.21 -9.63
C PRO A 36 -1.82 -34.50 -10.55
N PRO A 37 -0.52 -34.86 -10.49
CA PRO A 37 0.54 -34.13 -11.17
C PRO A 37 0.41 -34.17 -12.71
N GLN A 38 -0.22 -35.23 -13.23
CA GLN A 38 -0.48 -35.43 -14.65
C GLN A 38 -1.64 -34.59 -15.22
N PHE A 39 -2.42 -33.90 -14.38
CA PHE A 39 -3.54 -33.09 -14.84
C PHE A 39 -3.04 -31.79 -15.47
N LYS A 40 -3.51 -31.53 -16.70
CA LYS A 40 -3.29 -30.26 -17.41
C LYS A 40 -4.34 -29.21 -17.03
N PHE A 41 -5.52 -29.62 -16.58
CA PHE A 41 -6.60 -28.74 -16.13
C PHE A 41 -7.08 -29.16 -14.75
N CYS A 42 -7.60 -28.21 -13.97
CA CYS A 42 -8.18 -28.48 -12.67
C CYS A 42 -9.46 -29.31 -12.80
N GLY A 43 -9.54 -30.43 -12.08
CA GLY A 43 -10.70 -31.32 -12.08
C GLY A 43 -11.97 -30.74 -11.45
N GLU A 44 -11.88 -29.60 -10.75
CA GLU A 44 -13.02 -28.94 -10.12
C GLU A 44 -13.47 -27.69 -10.89
N CYS A 45 -12.56 -26.76 -11.21
CA CYS A 45 -12.92 -25.47 -11.81
C CYS A 45 -12.48 -25.28 -13.27
N GLY A 46 -11.82 -26.29 -13.88
CA GLY A 46 -11.37 -26.24 -15.27
C GLY A 46 -10.19 -25.31 -15.57
N HIS A 47 -9.56 -24.69 -14.56
CA HIS A 47 -8.39 -23.82 -14.75
C HIS A 47 -7.18 -24.58 -15.32
N ASP A 48 -6.47 -24.00 -16.28
CA ASP A 48 -5.27 -24.58 -16.87
C ASP A 48 -4.10 -24.57 -15.86
N LEU A 49 -3.60 -25.76 -15.51
CA LEU A 49 -2.53 -25.99 -14.54
C LEU A 49 -1.13 -26.05 -15.18
N THR A 50 -1.04 -25.78 -16.49
CA THR A 50 0.22 -25.70 -17.24
C THR A 50 0.69 -24.26 -17.44
N LEU A 51 -0.22 -23.30 -17.35
CA LEU A 51 0.11 -21.89 -17.35
C LEU A 51 0.69 -21.51 -15.97
N PRO A 52 1.79 -20.73 -15.93
CA PRO A 52 2.18 -20.07 -14.69
C PRO A 52 0.99 -19.27 -14.18
N SER A 53 0.65 -19.42 -12.90
CA SER A 53 -0.29 -18.48 -12.29
C SER A 53 0.27 -17.08 -12.53
N GLU A 54 -0.49 -16.22 -13.23
CA GLU A 54 -0.25 -14.79 -13.17
C GLU A 54 -0.05 -14.44 -11.70
N PRO A 55 1.03 -13.75 -11.32
CA PRO A 55 1.25 -13.42 -9.94
C PRO A 55 0.02 -12.66 -9.48
N ALA A 56 -0.76 -13.29 -8.58
CA ALA A 56 -1.73 -12.58 -7.79
C ALA A 56 -1.00 -11.33 -7.30
N LEU A 57 -1.57 -10.15 -7.57
CA LEU A 57 -1.07 -8.87 -7.09
C LEU A 57 -0.63 -9.09 -5.65
N LYS A 58 0.68 -9.22 -5.43
CA LYS A 58 1.19 -9.41 -4.09
C LYS A 58 0.81 -8.12 -3.39
N ASP A 59 -0.07 -8.22 -2.40
CA ASP A 59 -0.08 -7.25 -1.33
C ASP A 59 1.38 -7.13 -0.89
N LEU A 60 1.99 -5.98 -1.21
CA LEU A 60 3.39 -5.71 -0.94
C LEU A 60 3.65 -6.13 0.51
N SER A 61 4.67 -6.96 0.71
CA SER A 61 5.02 -7.42 2.05
C SER A 61 5.27 -6.20 2.94
N PHE A 62 4.97 -6.31 4.22
CA PHE A 62 5.20 -5.22 5.18
C PHE A 62 6.64 -4.70 5.08
N ASP A 63 7.60 -5.58 4.81
CA ASP A 63 9.02 -5.26 4.66
C ASP A 63 9.32 -4.51 3.36
N GLU A 64 8.64 -4.84 2.25
CA GLU A 64 8.78 -4.12 0.97
C GLU A 64 8.13 -2.72 1.01
N LYS A 65 7.01 -2.59 1.74
CA LYS A 65 6.41 -1.28 2.06
C LYS A 65 7.35 -0.46 2.94
N LEU A 66 7.98 -1.10 3.93
CA LEU A 66 8.93 -0.46 4.83
C LEU A 66 10.19 0.02 4.11
N GLU A 67 10.75 -0.75 3.18
CA GLU A 67 11.91 -0.34 2.37
C GLU A 67 11.60 0.86 1.46
N LYS A 68 10.39 0.88 0.86
CA LYS A 68 9.94 2.07 0.12
C LYS A 68 9.74 3.28 1.03
N ILE A 69 9.18 3.08 2.23
CA ILE A 69 9.01 4.11 3.26
C ILE A 69 10.38 4.62 3.75
N GLN A 70 11.38 3.75 3.94
CA GLN A 70 12.75 4.10 4.35
C GLN A 70 13.45 5.03 3.36
N ARG A 71 13.19 4.88 2.05
CA ARG A 71 13.67 5.81 1.01
C ARG A 71 13.14 7.24 1.21
N TYR A 72 12.05 7.38 1.95
CA TYR A 72 11.39 8.64 2.29
C TYR A 72 11.43 8.95 3.80
N LEU A 73 12.33 8.36 4.59
CA LEU A 73 12.56 8.80 5.98
C LEU A 73 13.92 9.51 6.10
N PRO A 74 13.99 10.70 6.74
CA PRO A 74 15.25 11.29 7.16
C PRO A 74 16.00 10.38 8.15
N GLU A 75 17.34 10.39 8.08
CA GLU A 75 18.20 9.74 9.07
C GLU A 75 17.83 10.22 10.49
N GLY A 76 17.60 9.28 11.41
CA GLY A 76 17.23 9.55 12.80
C GLY A 76 15.72 9.46 13.16
N ILE A 77 14.80 9.48 12.19
CA ILE A 77 13.36 9.23 12.47
C ILE A 77 13.10 7.72 12.65
N ALA A 78 13.72 6.87 11.82
CA ALA A 78 13.65 5.41 11.96
C ALA A 78 14.17 4.95 13.33
N GLU A 79 15.28 5.53 13.81
CA GLU A 79 15.85 5.25 15.12
C GLU A 79 14.93 5.71 16.26
N LYS A 80 14.29 6.89 16.14
CA LYS A 80 13.30 7.35 17.12
C LYS A 80 12.06 6.46 17.15
N ILE A 81 11.56 6.01 16.00
CA ILE A 81 10.44 5.04 15.89
C ILE A 81 10.82 3.70 16.52
N LEU A 82 12.04 3.20 16.26
CA LEU A 82 12.56 1.96 16.86
C LEU A 82 12.76 2.09 18.37
N SER A 83 13.24 3.25 18.86
CA SER A 83 13.41 3.50 20.30
C SER A 83 12.08 3.61 21.06
N GLN A 84 10.97 3.88 20.35
CA GLN A 84 9.63 3.98 20.91
C GLN A 84 8.81 2.70 20.75
N ARG A 85 9.28 1.68 20.00
CA ARG A 85 8.57 0.39 19.84
C ARG A 85 8.29 -0.33 21.16
N ASP A 86 9.15 -0.14 22.17
CA ASP A 86 9.02 -0.81 23.47
C ASP A 86 8.11 -0.06 24.46
N LYS A 87 7.67 1.17 24.13
CA LYS A 87 6.64 1.89 24.88
C LYS A 87 5.27 1.59 24.28
N ILE A 88 4.83 0.35 24.47
CA ILE A 88 3.51 -0.18 24.08
C ILE A 88 2.46 0.20 25.13
N GLU A 89 2.43 1.46 25.55
CA GLU A 89 1.33 2.02 26.34
C GLU A 89 0.73 3.15 25.50
N GLY A 90 -0.58 3.13 25.28
CA GLY A 90 -1.26 4.14 24.49
C GLY A 90 -1.06 5.53 25.11
N GLU A 91 -0.11 6.29 24.58
CA GLU A 91 0.19 7.63 25.08
C GLU A 91 -0.87 8.59 24.53
N HIS A 92 -1.48 9.38 25.42
CA HIS A 92 -2.33 10.50 25.03
C HIS A 92 -1.43 11.63 24.52
N LYS A 93 -1.53 11.94 23.23
CA LYS A 93 -0.78 13.02 22.59
C LYS A 93 -1.72 14.00 21.94
N GLN A 94 -1.40 15.28 22.04
CA GLN A 94 -2.05 16.30 21.22
C GLN A 94 -1.49 16.20 19.81
N VAL A 95 -2.34 15.86 18.85
CA VAL A 95 -1.93 15.66 17.44
C VAL A 95 -2.84 16.47 16.54
N THR A 96 -2.27 16.99 15.46
CA THR A 96 -3.02 17.54 14.34
C THR A 96 -3.09 16.52 13.23
N VAL A 97 -4.31 16.11 12.87
CA VAL A 97 -4.58 15.19 11.77
C VAL A 97 -5.02 15.99 10.54
N MET A 98 -4.46 15.65 9.40
CA MET A 98 -4.86 16.14 8.08
C MET A 98 -5.39 14.98 7.25
N PHE A 99 -6.58 15.15 6.69
CA PHE A 99 -7.11 14.32 5.61
C PHE A 99 -7.01 15.11 4.31
N CYS A 100 -6.48 14.51 3.27
CA CYS A 100 -6.38 15.10 1.94
C CYS A 100 -6.90 14.12 0.92
N ASP A 101 -7.92 14.51 0.15
CA ASP A 101 -8.62 13.62 -0.77
C ASP A 101 -8.95 14.31 -2.10
N MET A 102 -8.88 13.59 -3.21
CA MET A 102 -9.13 14.09 -4.54
C MET A 102 -10.62 14.31 -4.80
N GLU A 103 -10.97 15.46 -5.36
CA GLU A 103 -12.34 15.71 -5.80
C GLU A 103 -12.66 14.95 -7.09
N GLY A 104 -13.75 14.18 -7.05
CA GLY A 104 -14.26 13.51 -8.25
C GLY A 104 -13.41 12.34 -8.72
N PHE A 105 -12.72 11.63 -7.80
CA PHE A 105 -11.87 10.49 -8.13
C PHE A 105 -12.61 9.39 -8.92
N THR A 106 -13.83 9.00 -8.51
CA THR A 106 -14.56 7.92 -9.20
C THR A 106 -14.88 8.27 -10.67
N PRO A 107 -15.47 9.44 -11.00
CA PRO A 107 -15.59 9.89 -12.39
C PRO A 107 -14.25 9.97 -13.14
N PHE A 108 -13.19 10.41 -12.47
CA PHE A 108 -11.85 10.49 -13.03
C PHE A 108 -11.32 9.12 -13.44
N ALA A 109 -11.37 8.15 -12.53
CA ALA A 109 -10.88 6.80 -12.73
C ALA A 109 -11.62 6.07 -13.86
N ASN A 110 -12.94 6.23 -13.92
CA ASN A 110 -13.76 5.65 -14.99
C ASN A 110 -13.43 6.22 -16.37
N ARG A 111 -12.97 7.47 -16.44
CA ARG A 111 -12.68 8.14 -17.70
C ARG A 111 -11.31 7.77 -18.26
N PHE A 112 -10.30 7.70 -17.40
CA PHE A 112 -8.91 7.43 -17.81
C PHE A 112 -8.55 5.94 -17.82
N GLY A 113 -9.35 5.09 -17.18
CA GLY A 113 -9.01 3.68 -17.01
C GLY A 113 -7.97 3.49 -15.89
N ALA A 114 -7.74 2.23 -15.51
CA ALA A 114 -6.96 1.90 -14.32
C ALA A 114 -5.47 2.27 -14.44
N GLU A 115 -4.85 2.02 -15.60
CA GLU A 115 -3.42 2.23 -15.81
C GLU A 115 -3.05 3.73 -15.75
N GLU A 116 -3.72 4.57 -16.53
CA GLU A 116 -3.50 6.01 -16.49
C GLU A 116 -3.86 6.62 -15.13
N THR A 117 -4.94 6.17 -14.50
CA THR A 117 -5.33 6.67 -13.17
C THR A 117 -4.25 6.37 -12.16
N TYR A 118 -3.68 5.15 -12.19
CA TYR A 118 -2.57 4.78 -11.32
C TYR A 118 -1.34 5.67 -11.55
N ALA A 119 -0.95 5.89 -12.80
CA ALA A 119 0.21 6.74 -13.14
C ALA A 119 0.03 8.21 -12.72
N ILE A 120 -1.20 8.73 -12.77
CA ILE A 120 -1.50 10.08 -12.28
C ILE A 120 -1.50 10.11 -10.76
N MET A 121 -2.13 9.12 -10.11
CA MET A 121 -2.19 9.05 -8.66
C MET A 121 -0.82 8.87 -8.02
N ASP A 122 0.11 8.13 -8.65
CA ASP A 122 1.48 7.99 -8.17
C ASP A 122 2.18 9.37 -8.04
N GLN A 123 2.03 10.22 -9.05
CA GLN A 123 2.54 11.60 -9.03
C GLN A 123 1.80 12.48 -8.01
N VAL A 124 0.48 12.28 -7.83
CA VAL A 124 -0.28 12.97 -6.79
C VAL A 124 0.26 12.58 -5.40
N TYR A 125 0.45 11.29 -5.13
CA TYR A 125 1.00 10.82 -3.86
C TYR A 125 2.38 11.38 -3.60
N GLU A 126 3.25 11.41 -4.61
CA GLU A 126 4.57 12.02 -4.49
C GLU A 126 4.46 13.48 -4.03
N ILE A 127 3.61 14.29 -4.67
CA ILE A 127 3.37 15.68 -4.27
C ILE A 127 2.88 15.77 -2.83
N LEU A 128 1.86 14.98 -2.46
CA LEU A 128 1.26 15.02 -1.13
C LEU A 128 2.27 14.63 -0.04
N ILE A 129 3.01 13.54 -0.25
CA ILE A 129 4.04 13.06 0.68
C ILE A 129 5.13 14.11 0.84
N HIS A 130 5.64 14.66 -0.27
CA HIS A 130 6.68 15.69 -0.21
C HIS A 130 6.20 16.93 0.53
N LYS A 131 5.01 17.44 0.23
CA LYS A 131 4.50 18.65 0.90
C LYS A 131 4.22 18.43 2.37
N VAL A 132 3.72 17.26 2.78
CA VAL A 132 3.55 16.93 4.21
C VAL A 132 4.90 16.90 4.92
N ARG A 133 5.91 16.28 4.31
CA ARG A 133 7.26 16.16 4.88
C ARG A 133 8.01 17.48 4.96
N ASP A 134 7.83 18.39 3.99
CA ASP A 134 8.42 19.74 4.00
C ASP A 134 8.06 20.53 5.27
N TYR A 135 6.94 20.18 5.92
CA TYR A 135 6.48 20.79 7.18
C TYR A 135 6.57 19.84 8.39
N GLU A 136 7.40 18.79 8.31
CA GLU A 136 7.63 17.81 9.39
C GLU A 136 6.39 17.00 9.78
N GLY A 137 5.42 16.87 8.87
CA GLY A 137 4.32 15.92 9.02
C GLY A 137 4.74 14.50 8.62
N THR A 138 3.98 13.52 9.11
CA THR A 138 4.16 12.09 8.78
C THR A 138 2.90 11.58 8.10
N VAL A 139 3.03 10.98 6.92
CA VAL A 139 1.91 10.29 6.27
C VAL A 139 1.68 8.97 7.01
N ASN A 140 0.50 8.80 7.58
CA ASN A 140 0.11 7.59 8.32
C ASN A 140 -0.51 6.56 7.39
N GLU A 141 -1.41 7.00 6.52
CA GLU A 141 -2.15 6.13 5.59
C GLU A 141 -2.28 6.78 4.22
N MET A 142 -2.24 5.96 3.18
CA MET A 142 -2.65 6.31 1.83
C MET A 142 -3.99 5.62 1.55
N THR A 143 -4.98 6.40 1.12
CA THR A 143 -6.28 5.90 0.66
C THR A 143 -6.21 5.66 -0.85
N GLY A 144 -7.31 5.31 -1.50
CA GLY A 144 -7.32 5.14 -2.97
C GLY A 144 -7.18 6.47 -3.72
N ASP A 145 -7.59 7.57 -3.09
CA ASP A 145 -7.82 8.90 -3.64
C ASP A 145 -7.10 10.02 -2.85
N GLY A 146 -6.29 9.67 -1.85
CA GLY A 146 -5.82 10.63 -0.87
C GLY A 146 -4.90 10.08 0.22
N ILE A 147 -4.64 10.89 1.24
CA ILE A 147 -3.79 10.53 2.38
C ILE A 147 -4.37 11.00 3.71
N MET A 148 -3.98 10.30 4.77
CA MET A 148 -4.06 10.79 6.15
C MET A 148 -2.64 11.09 6.65
N ALA A 149 -2.42 12.31 7.11
CA ALA A 149 -1.16 12.78 7.67
C ALA A 149 -1.32 13.25 9.12
N LEU A 150 -0.28 13.07 9.91
CA LEU A 150 -0.20 13.43 11.32
C LEU A 150 0.93 14.45 11.51
N PHE A 151 0.65 15.49 12.28
CA PHE A 151 1.62 16.48 12.74
C PHE A 151 1.64 16.44 14.28
N GLY A 152 2.83 16.36 14.86
CA GLY A 152 2.98 16.10 16.30
C GLY A 152 2.96 14.61 16.68
N ALA A 153 2.97 13.71 15.70
CA ALA A 153 3.21 12.28 15.88
C ALA A 153 4.09 11.72 14.75
N PRO A 154 5.00 10.75 15.02
CA PRO A 154 5.32 10.20 16.34
C PRO A 154 6.14 11.16 17.23
N ILE A 155 6.74 12.18 16.62
CA ILE A 155 7.50 13.23 17.30
C ILE A 155 6.55 14.40 17.61
N ALA A 156 6.50 14.81 18.88
CA ALA A 156 5.70 15.94 19.31
C ALA A 156 6.20 17.26 18.69
N LEU A 157 5.27 18.09 18.24
CA LEU A 157 5.53 19.41 17.65
C LEU A 157 4.57 20.41 18.27
N GLU A 158 5.10 21.49 18.86
CA GLU A 158 4.28 22.53 19.51
C GLU A 158 3.44 23.31 18.50
N ASP A 159 3.96 23.48 17.28
CA ASP A 159 3.33 24.21 16.18
C ASP A 159 2.70 23.28 15.12
N ALA A 160 2.32 22.06 15.52
CA ALA A 160 1.66 21.08 14.64
C ALA A 160 0.46 21.64 13.86
N PRO A 161 -0.47 22.43 14.45
CA PRO A 161 -1.58 23.03 13.70
C PRO A 161 -1.12 23.98 12.60
N GLN A 162 -0.14 24.83 12.88
CA GLN A 162 0.40 25.81 11.93
C GLN A 162 1.11 25.11 10.78
N ARG A 163 1.89 24.07 11.08
CA ARG A 163 2.57 23.24 10.09
C ARG A 163 1.58 22.51 9.17
N ALA A 164 0.53 21.94 9.72
CA ALA A 164 -0.54 21.31 8.93
C ALA A 164 -1.20 22.33 7.98
N ILE A 165 -1.55 23.52 8.45
CA ILE A 165 -2.16 24.56 7.60
C ILE A 165 -1.19 24.99 6.47
N ARG A 166 0.10 25.17 6.78
CA ARG A 166 1.11 25.52 5.77
C ARG A 166 1.31 24.40 4.74
N SER A 167 1.30 23.15 5.19
CA SER A 167 1.32 21.98 4.31
C SER A 167 0.11 21.96 3.39
N ALA A 168 -1.10 22.17 3.91
CA ALA A 168 -2.33 22.20 3.11
C ALA A 168 -2.27 23.27 2.02
N TYR A 169 -1.82 24.47 2.38
CA TYR A 169 -1.65 25.55 1.41
C TYR A 169 -0.62 25.20 0.32
N ALA A 170 0.51 24.59 0.71
CA ALA A 170 1.54 24.15 -0.23
C ALA A 170 1.04 23.04 -1.17
N ILE A 171 0.27 22.08 -0.65
CA ILE A 171 -0.41 21.05 -1.44
C ILE A 171 -1.31 21.71 -2.48
N HIS A 172 -2.23 22.58 -2.07
CA HIS A 172 -3.14 23.23 -3.00
C HIS A 172 -2.40 23.97 -4.12
N ARG A 173 -1.34 24.71 -3.79
CA ARG A 173 -0.54 25.43 -4.78
C ARG A 173 0.13 24.50 -5.79
N GLU A 174 0.70 23.40 -5.32
CA GLU A 174 1.39 22.45 -6.20
C GLU A 174 0.41 21.63 -7.05
N MET A 175 -0.74 21.28 -6.49
CA MET A 175 -1.79 20.56 -7.21
C MET A 175 -2.42 21.39 -8.34
N ILE A 176 -2.49 22.72 -8.20
CA ILE A 176 -2.89 23.62 -9.31
C ILE A 176 -1.91 23.48 -10.48
N ARG A 177 -0.60 23.58 -10.21
CA ARG A 177 0.44 23.45 -11.24
C ARG A 177 0.42 22.07 -11.89
N PHE A 178 0.26 21.03 -11.09
CA PHE A 178 0.14 19.67 -11.58
C PHE A 178 -1.10 19.48 -12.47
N GLY A 179 -2.25 19.99 -12.05
CA GLY A 179 -3.47 19.95 -12.85
C GLY A 179 -3.34 20.69 -14.19
N GLU A 180 -2.64 21.83 -14.22
CA GLU A 180 -2.33 22.56 -15.46
C GLU A 180 -1.43 21.74 -16.39
N LYS A 181 -0.40 21.09 -15.86
CA LYS A 181 0.49 20.19 -16.63
C LYS A 181 -0.30 19.03 -17.26
N ILE A 182 -1.12 18.35 -16.47
CA ILE A 182 -1.95 17.23 -16.96
C ILE A 182 -2.92 17.69 -18.06
N LYS A 183 -3.48 18.89 -17.92
CA LYS A 183 -4.37 19.47 -18.94
C LYS A 183 -3.65 19.82 -20.24
N GLN A 184 -2.36 20.15 -20.21
CA GLN A 184 -1.55 20.38 -21.42
C GLN A 184 -1.19 19.07 -22.12
N GLU A 185 -0.93 18.01 -21.36
CA GLU A 185 -0.58 16.69 -21.89
C GLU A 185 -1.79 15.93 -22.44
N LYS A 186 -2.98 16.17 -21.87
CA LYS A 186 -4.22 15.48 -22.22
C LYS A 186 -5.33 16.49 -22.48
N GLU A 187 -5.68 16.67 -23.77
CA GLU A 187 -6.89 17.38 -24.18
C GLU A 187 -8.09 16.78 -23.45
N ASP A 188 -8.84 17.61 -22.73
CA ASP A 188 -9.99 17.29 -21.86
C ASP A 188 -9.75 16.70 -20.46
N ALA A 189 -8.53 16.78 -19.91
CA ALA A 189 -8.35 16.39 -18.51
C ALA A 189 -9.20 17.27 -17.56
N PRO A 190 -10.01 16.67 -16.66
CA PRO A 190 -10.73 17.43 -15.65
C PRO A 190 -9.74 18.09 -14.69
N ALA A 191 -10.17 19.20 -14.07
CA ALA A 191 -9.35 19.89 -13.08
C ALA A 191 -9.10 18.98 -11.88
N ILE A 192 -7.82 18.73 -11.58
CA ILE A 192 -7.42 17.99 -10.38
C ILE A 192 -7.49 18.94 -9.19
N LYS A 193 -8.37 18.64 -8.24
CA LYS A 193 -8.56 19.42 -7.02
C LYS A 193 -8.46 18.51 -5.81
N MET A 194 -7.91 19.03 -4.73
CA MET A 194 -7.85 18.35 -3.44
C MET A 194 -8.81 19.01 -2.46
N ARG A 195 -9.45 18.21 -1.62
CA ARG A 195 -10.13 18.64 -0.39
C ARG A 195 -9.23 18.32 0.78
N ILE A 196 -9.08 19.28 1.70
CA ILE A 196 -8.24 19.11 2.88
C ILE A 196 -9.04 19.44 4.14
N GLY A 197 -9.13 18.48 5.05
CA GLY A 197 -9.69 18.64 6.39
C GLY A 197 -8.57 18.57 7.42
N ILE A 198 -8.56 19.50 8.39
CA ILE A 198 -7.57 19.53 9.48
C ILE A 198 -8.31 19.57 10.81
N HIS A 199 -7.91 18.69 11.73
CA HIS A 199 -8.43 18.66 13.09
C HIS A 199 -7.27 18.52 14.09
N THR A 200 -7.38 19.19 15.23
CA THR A 200 -6.39 19.09 16.31
C THR A 200 -7.08 18.62 17.58
N GLY A 201 -6.57 17.57 18.21
CA GLY A 201 -7.15 17.04 19.43
C GLY A 201 -6.29 15.98 20.10
N PRO A 202 -6.69 15.53 21.29
CA PRO A 202 -6.03 14.43 21.96
C PRO A 202 -6.30 13.12 21.20
N VAL A 203 -5.25 12.36 20.94
CA VAL A 203 -5.32 11.02 20.34
C VAL A 203 -4.56 10.02 21.21
N VAL A 204 -4.96 8.76 21.16
CA VAL A 204 -4.21 7.66 21.77
C VAL A 204 -3.33 7.05 20.67
N SER A 205 -2.02 7.11 20.83
CA SER A 205 -1.07 6.54 19.88
C SER A 205 -0.42 5.30 20.48
N GLY A 206 -0.58 4.15 19.83
CA GLY A 206 0.01 2.88 20.23
C GLY A 206 -0.27 1.76 19.22
N ALA A 207 0.54 0.70 19.24
CA ALA A 207 0.30 -0.48 18.41
C ALA A 207 -0.85 -1.31 18.99
N VAL A 208 -1.89 -1.56 18.19
CA VAL A 208 -2.96 -2.48 18.55
C VAL A 208 -2.43 -3.91 18.38
N LYS A 209 -2.21 -4.62 19.50
CA LYS A 209 -1.92 -6.06 19.46
C LYS A 209 -3.22 -6.79 19.11
N MET A 210 -3.29 -7.35 17.90
CA MET A 210 -4.30 -8.36 17.59
C MET A 210 -3.82 -9.69 18.18
N SER A 211 -4.53 -10.16 19.21
CA SER A 211 -4.34 -11.48 19.84
C SER A 211 -4.93 -12.60 19.00
#